data_AF-A0A2A3VLD6-F1
#
_entry.id   AF-A0A2A3VLD6-F1
#
_cell.length_a   1.000
_cell.length_b   1.000
_cell.length_c   1.000
_cell.angle_alpha   90.00
_cell.angle_beta   90.00
_cell.angle_gamma   90.00
#
_symmetry.space_group_name_H-M   'P 1'
#
loop_
_entity.id
_entity.type
_entity.pdbx_description
1 polymer ?
#
loop_
_entity_poly.entity_id
_entity_poly.type
_entity_poly.pdbx_seq_one_letter_code
_entity_poly.pdbx_strand_id
1 'polypeptide(L)' 'MLEYAADPAQLAIWDGLNSARVALEFDACYCSVLDECFRSDLVSMTPTRADACPARGPDTFGG' A
#
# COMPACT_ATOMS: atom_id res chain seq x y z
N MET A 1 -5.94 8.04 31.79
CA MET A 1 -5.95 8.48 30.38
C MET A 1 -4.54 8.95 30.08
N LEU A 2 -3.82 8.30 29.16
CA LEU A 2 -2.45 8.69 28.83
C LEU A 2 -2.51 9.97 27.99
N GLU A 3 -2.19 11.10 28.60
CA GLU A 3 -2.01 12.36 27.90
C GLU A 3 -0.62 12.34 27.25
N TYR A 4 -0.57 11.94 25.98
CA TYR A 4 0.62 12.15 25.16
C TYR A 4 0.68 13.64 24.84
N ALA A 5 1.63 14.36 25.44
CA ALA A 5 1.98 15.70 24.97
C ALA A 5 2.49 15.59 23.54
N ALA A 6 1.79 16.21 22.59
CA ALA A 6 2.19 16.18 21.20
C ALA A 6 3.52 16.94 21.03
N ASP A 7 4.56 16.21 20.64
CA ASP A 7 5.85 16.80 20.29
C ASP A 7 5.72 17.49 18.92
N PRO A 8 5.96 18.82 18.83
CA PRO A 8 5.91 19.55 17.57
C PRO A 8 6.78 18.93 16.46
N ALA A 9 7.91 18.30 16.80
CA ALA A 9 8.77 17.63 15.83
C ALA A 9 8.12 16.36 15.26
N GLN A 10 7.40 15.60 16.09
CA GLN A 10 6.65 14.42 15.63
C GLN A 10 5.48 14.81 14.74
N LEU A 11 4.77 15.90 15.07
CA LEU A 11 3.69 16.42 14.24
C LEU A 11 4.19 16.82 12.84
N ALA A 12 5.33 17.50 12.76
CA ALA A 12 5.91 17.88 11.47
C ALA A 12 6.29 16.66 10.60
N ILE A 13 6.81 15.60 11.22
CA ILE A 13 7.10 14.33 10.53
C ILE A 13 5.80 13.68 10.03
N TRP A 14 4.76 13.66 10.86
CA TRP A 14 3.45 13.12 10.48
C TRP A 14 2.80 13.91 9.35
N ASP A 15 2.90 15.22 9.34
CA ASP A 15 2.41 16.07 8.24
C ASP A 15 3.17 15.75 6.94
N GLY A 16 4.49 15.57 7.03
CA GLY A 16 5.31 15.11 5.91
C GLY A 16 4.81 13.77 5.36
N LEU A 17 4.62 12.76 6.21
CA LEU A 17 4.11 11.45 5.82
C LEU A 17 2.69 11.53 5.22
N ASN A 18 1.82 12.34 5.81
CA ASN A 18 0.45 12.50 5.33
C ASN A 18 0.42 13.15 3.94
N SER A 19 1.29 14.14 3.69
CA SER A 19 1.44 14.74 2.37
C SER A 19 2.03 13.76 1.35
N ALA A 20 3.02 12.95 1.74
CA ALA A 20 3.63 11.95 0.86
C ALA A 20 2.65 10.82 0.50
N ARG A 21 1.73 10.47 1.40
CA ARG A 21 0.74 9.39 1.20
C ARG A 21 -0.08 9.56 -0.07
N VAL A 22 -0.39 10.79 -0.48
CA VAL A 22 -1.23 11.04 -1.67
C VAL A 22 -0.50 10.75 -2.98
N ALA A 23 0.83 10.63 -2.95
CA ALA A 23 1.66 10.31 -4.11
C ALA A 23 1.99 8.81 -4.20
N LEU A 24 1.40 7.98 -3.34
CA LEU A 24 1.63 6.54 -3.39
C LEU A 24 0.87 5.92 -4.57
N GLU A 25 1.60 5.18 -5.40
CA GLU A 25 1.04 4.31 -6.42
C GLU A 25 0.98 2.89 -5.87
N PHE A 26 -0.17 2.24 -6.04
CA PHE A 26 -0.36 0.85 -5.63
C PHE A 26 -0.38 -0.06 -6.85
N ASP A 27 0.18 -1.25 -6.68
CA ASP A 27 0.09 -2.32 -7.65
C ASP A 27 -0.20 -3.61 -6.89
N ALA A 28 -1.48 -3.92 -6.79
CA ALA A 28 -1.98 -5.11 -6.12
C ALA A 28 -2.31 -6.18 -7.15
N CYS A 29 -1.84 -7.39 -6.89
CA CYS A 29 -2.28 -8.59 -7.60
C CYS A 29 -2.87 -9.55 -6.59
N TYR A 30 -4.10 -10.00 -6.82
CA TYR A 30 -4.76 -11.00 -6.00
C TYR A 30 -5.41 -12.08 -6.86
N CYS A 31 -5.40 -13.31 -6.37
CA CYS A 31 -6.18 -14.40 -6.95
C CYS A 31 -7.33 -14.74 -6.01
N SER A 32 -8.54 -14.83 -6.56
CA SER A 32 -9.71 -15.25 -5.82
C SER A 32 -9.62 -16.74 -5.46
N VAL A 33 -10.49 -17.19 -4.56
CA VAL A 33 -10.62 -18.62 -4.22
C VAL A 33 -11.14 -19.48 -5.37
N LEU A 34 -11.59 -18.86 -6.47
CA LEU A 34 -12.09 -19.52 -7.67
C LEU A 34 -11.04 -19.54 -8.80
N ASP A 35 -9.76 -19.40 -8.46
CA ASP A 35 -8.63 -19.36 -9.40
C ASP A 35 -8.71 -18.22 -10.44
N GLU A 36 -9.39 -17.13 -10.12
CA GLU A 36 -9.43 -15.93 -10.96
C GLU A 36 -8.47 -14.88 -10.41
N CYS A 37 -7.46 -14.50 -11.20
CA CYS A 37 -6.51 -13.49 -10.81
C CYS A 37 -6.84 -12.11 -11.38
N PHE A 38 -6.56 -11.08 -10.60
CA PHE A 38 -6.85 -9.69 -10.88
C PHE A 38 -5.69 -8.80 -10.46
N ARG A 39 -5.44 -7.77 -11.25
CA ARG A 39 -4.52 -6.67 -10.97
C ARG A 39 -5.30 -5.39 -10.78
N SER A 40 -4.97 -4.65 -9.72
CA SER A 40 -5.62 -3.38 -9.37
C SER A 40 -4.57 -2.38 -8.94
N ASP A 41 -4.73 -1.13 -9.37
CA ASP A 41 -3.95 0.01 -8.89
C ASP A 41 -4.54 0.62 -7.60
N LEU A 42 -5.60 0.01 -7.04
CA LEU A 42 -6.38 0.49 -5.88
C LEU A 42 -6.96 1.91 -6.03
N VAL A 43 -6.91 2.49 -7.22
CA VAL A 43 -7.48 3.79 -7.58
C VAL A 43 -8.67 3.59 -8.51
N SER A 44 -8.53 2.72 -9.51
CA SER A 44 -9.54 2.38 -10.47
C SER A 44 -10.56 1.39 -9.89
N MET A 45 -11.84 1.63 -10.15
CA MET A 45 -12.95 0.81 -9.62
C MET A 45 -13.09 -0.53 -10.33
N THR A 46 -12.37 -0.75 -11.43
CA THR A 46 -12.47 -1.97 -12.24
C THR A 46 -11.11 -2.64 -12.31
N PRO A 47 -10.89 -3.71 -11.53
CA PRO A 47 -9.65 -4.47 -11.61
C PRO A 47 -9.54 -5.17 -12.97
N THR A 48 -8.30 -5.33 -13.44
CA THR A 48 -7.99 -5.98 -14.72
C THR A 48 -7.74 -7.46 -14.48
N ARG A 49 -8.25 -8.37 -15.32
CA ARG A 49 -7.89 -9.78 -15.22
C ARG A 49 -6.40 -9.99 -15.47
N ALA A 50 -5.83 -10.94 -14.74
CA ALA A 50 -4.47 -11.44 -14.92
C ALA A 50 -4.50 -12.97 -14.99
N ASP A 51 -3.50 -13.56 -15.65
CA ASP A 51 -3.37 -15.02 -15.73
C ASP A 51 -2.85 -15.63 -14.43
N ALA A 52 -1.95 -14.92 -13.74
CA ALA A 52 -1.41 -15.32 -12.45
C ALA A 52 -0.83 -14.10 -11.70
N CYS A 53 -0.75 -14.19 -10.38
CA CYS A 53 -0.03 -13.23 -9.56
C CYS A 53 1.38 -13.74 -9.22
N PRO A 54 2.45 -13.02 -9.59
CA PRO A 54 3.79 -13.43 -9.22
C PRO A 54 3.94 -13.34 -7.71
N ALA A 55 4.47 -14.40 -7.10
CA ALA A 55 4.90 -14.34 -5.71
C ALA A 55 6.04 -13.32 -5.61
N ARG A 56 5.82 -12.19 -4.94
CA ARG A 56 6.92 -11.30 -4.56
C ARG A 56 7.67 -12.00 -3.42
N GLY A 57 8.85 -12.55 -3.74
CA GLY A 57 9.75 -13.21 -2.80
C GLY A 57 10.38 -12.24 -1.79
N PRO A 58 11.14 -12.75 -0.81
CA PRO A 58 11.73 -11.97 0.29
C PRO A 58 12.84 -10.98 -0.11
N ASP A 59 13.09 -10.76 -1.40
CA ASP A 59 14.16 -9.92 -1.95
C ASP A 59 13.85 -8.41 -1.98
N THR A 60 12.76 -7.95 -1.36
CA THR A 60 12.39 -6.51 -1.31
C THR A 60 12.49 -5.84 0.07
N PHE A 61 13.22 -6.42 1.03
CA PHE A 61 13.51 -5.75 2.33
C PHE A 61 15.00 -5.83 2.74
N GLY A 62 15.94 -5.73 1.79
CA GLY A 62 17.37 -5.68 2.08
C GLY A 62 18.12 -4.77 1.13
N GLY A 63 18.47 -3.58 1.62
CA GLY A 63 19.60 -2.78 1.15
C GLY A 63 20.72 -2.82 2.18
#